data_AF-A0A1M6J828-F1
#
_entry.id   AF-A0A1M6J828-F1
#
_cell.length_a   1.000
_cell.length_b   1.000
_cell.length_c   1.000
_cell.angle_alpha   90.00
_cell.angle_beta   90.00
_cell.angle_gamma   90.00
#
_symmetry.space_group_name_H-M   'P 1'
#
loop_
_entity.id
_entity.type
_entity.pdbx_description
1 polymer ?
#
loop_
_entity_poly.entity_id
_entity_poly.type
_entity_poly.pdbx_seq_one_letter_code
_entity_poly.pdbx_strand_id
1 'polypeptide(L)'
;MCGLKLNERIDKIEAEVNKEIQDVMDGKSVKNINQLVGIVEELRKMKNEECLNINYTRFIIDSWDYSDSLGIELLDLAESYKKIVKGK
;
A
#
# COMPACT_ATOMS: atom_id res chain seq x y z
N MET A 1 -17.45 -7.27 -12.38
CA MET A 1 -16.51 -8.18 -11.67
C MET A 1 -15.12 -7.57 -11.38
N CYS A 2 -14.83 -6.29 -11.70
CA CYS A 2 -13.48 -5.72 -11.51
C CYS A 2 -13.11 -5.36 -10.05
N GLY A 3 -14.08 -5.03 -9.19
CA GLY A 3 -13.81 -4.60 -7.81
C GLY A 3 -13.36 -5.71 -6.85
N LEU A 4 -13.80 -6.96 -7.07
CA LEU A 4 -13.45 -8.10 -6.19
C LEU A 4 -11.95 -8.40 -6.21
N LYS A 5 -11.32 -8.41 -7.41
CA LYS A 5 -9.88 -8.68 -7.56
C LYS A 5 -8.99 -7.60 -6.95
N LEU A 6 -9.46 -6.35 -6.92
CA LEU A 6 -8.71 -5.26 -6.31
C LEU A 6 -8.73 -5.37 -4.79
N ASN A 7 -9.89 -5.67 -4.20
CA ASN A 7 -10.02 -5.83 -2.75
C ASN A 7 -9.17 -6.99 -2.22
N GLU A 8 -9.18 -8.15 -2.90
CA GLU A 8 -8.29 -9.27 -2.55
C GLU A 8 -6.81 -8.89 -2.58
N ARG A 9 -6.41 -8.09 -3.58
CA ARG A 9 -5.04 -7.58 -3.70
C ARG A 9 -4.70 -6.58 -2.61
N ILE A 10 -5.63 -5.70 -2.24
CA ILE A 10 -5.48 -4.78 -1.12
C ILE A 10 -5.32 -5.55 0.18
N ASP A 11 -6.12 -6.60 0.42
CA ASP A 11 -6.04 -7.41 1.63
C ASP A 11 -4.70 -8.17 1.73
N LYS A 12 -4.20 -8.72 0.61
CA LYS A 12 -2.86 -9.33 0.54
C LYS A 12 -1.78 -8.33 0.94
N ILE A 13 -1.77 -7.16 0.30
CA ILE A 13 -0.75 -6.14 0.54
C ILE A 13 -0.88 -5.55 1.96
N GLU A 14 -2.10 -5.36 2.47
CA GLU A 14 -2.33 -4.95 3.86
C GLU A 14 -1.72 -5.95 4.85
N ALA A 15 -1.86 -7.27 4.60
CA ALA A 15 -1.23 -8.29 5.44
C ALA A 15 0.31 -8.22 5.40
N GLU A 16 0.90 -7.96 4.23
CA GLU A 16 2.35 -7.80 4.10
C GLU A 16 2.87 -6.53 4.80
N VAL A 17 2.17 -5.40 4.70
CA VAL A 17 2.53 -4.17 5.44
C VAL A 17 2.39 -4.38 6.95
N ASN A 18 1.35 -5.09 7.41
CA ASN A 18 1.21 -5.42 8.83
C ASN A 18 2.34 -6.33 9.33
N LYS A 19 2.78 -7.28 8.50
CA LYS A 19 3.96 -8.09 8.81
C LYS A 19 5.22 -7.21 8.91
N GLU A 20 5.43 -6.29 7.97
CA GLU A 20 6.54 -5.34 8.02
C GLU A 20 6.51 -4.47 9.28
N ILE A 21 5.32 -4.04 9.74
CA ILE A 21 5.15 -3.35 11.03
C ILE A 21 5.61 -4.25 12.18
N GLN A 22 5.21 -5.52 12.20
CA GLN A 22 5.68 -6.45 13.23
C GLN A 22 7.19 -6.64 13.17
N ASP A 23 7.77 -6.74 11.96
CA ASP A 23 9.21 -6.84 11.78
C ASP A 23 9.95 -5.58 12.26
N VAL A 24 9.38 -4.38 12.11
CA VAL A 24 9.91 -3.15 12.74
C VAL A 24 9.81 -3.20 14.27
N MET A 25 8.67 -3.64 14.82
CA MET A 25 8.47 -3.77 16.27
C MET A 25 9.43 -4.80 16.90
N ASP A 26 9.73 -5.87 16.17
CA ASP A 26 10.69 -6.91 16.55
C ASP A 26 12.16 -6.52 16.30
N GLY A 27 12.42 -5.35 15.70
CA GLY A 27 13.77 -4.88 15.37
C GLY A 27 14.43 -5.60 14.18
N LYS A 28 13.65 -6.31 13.35
CA LYS A 28 14.10 -6.99 12.12
C LYS A 28 14.09 -6.08 10.90
N SER A 29 13.34 -4.99 10.95
CA SER A 29 13.29 -3.97 9.90
C SER A 29 13.57 -2.58 10.48
N VAL A 30 14.18 -1.74 9.64
CA VAL A 30 14.51 -0.34 9.95
C VAL A 30 13.56 0.65 9.28
N LYS A 31 12.50 0.16 8.61
CA LYS A 31 11.51 1.03 7.97
C LYS A 31 10.79 1.90 8.99
N ASN A 32 10.31 3.05 8.52
CA ASN A 32 9.60 3.98 9.37
C ASN A 32 8.19 3.47 9.69
N ILE A 33 7.93 3.14 10.97
CA ILE A 33 6.64 2.63 11.42
C ILE A 33 5.47 3.58 11.12
N ASN A 34 5.67 4.90 11.19
CA ASN A 34 4.61 5.88 10.92
C ASN A 34 4.22 5.87 9.43
N GLN A 35 5.19 5.67 8.53
CA GLN A 35 4.90 5.49 7.10
C GLN A 35 4.10 4.21 6.87
N LEU A 36 4.47 3.10 7.52
CA LEU A 36 3.77 1.82 7.40
C LEU A 36 2.33 1.90 7.92
N VAL A 37 2.12 2.53 9.08
CA VAL A 37 0.77 2.74 9.63
C VAL A 37 -0.07 3.61 8.69
N GLY A 38 0.50 4.69 8.15
CA GLY A 38 -0.17 5.53 7.16
C GLY A 38 -0.57 4.76 5.89
N ILE A 39 0.30 3.87 5.42
CA ILE A 39 0.00 2.97 4.29
C ILE A 39 -1.21 2.09 4.61
N VAL A 40 -1.25 1.44 5.78
CA VAL A 40 -2.38 0.58 6.18
C VAL A 40 -3.70 1.35 6.21
N GLU A 41 -3.70 2.57 6.76
CA GLU A 41 -4.90 3.41 6.78
C GLU A 41 -5.39 3.77 5.37
N GLU A 42 -4.48 4.13 4.46
CA GLU A 42 -4.83 4.39 3.06
C GLU A 42 -5.37 3.14 2.36
N LEU A 43 -4.74 1.98 2.54
CA LEU A 43 -5.21 0.70 1.98
C LEU A 43 -6.65 0.37 2.43
N ARG A 44 -6.99 0.62 3.70
CA ARG A 44 -8.36 0.44 4.20
C ARG A 44 -9.36 1.41 3.58
N LYS A 45 -8.95 2.65 3.34
CA LYS A 45 -9.79 3.66 2.64
C LYS A 45 -10.00 3.27 1.18
N MET A 46 -8.99 2.74 0.50
CA MET A 46 -9.09 2.30 -0.90
C MET A 46 -10.19 1.25 -1.14
N LYS A 47 -10.53 0.44 -0.13
CA LYS A 47 -11.61 -0.55 -0.23
C LYS A 47 -13.02 0.07 -0.20
N ASN A 48 -13.15 1.25 0.40
CA ASN A 48 -14.44 1.86 0.71
C ASN A 48 -14.71 3.15 -0.07
N GLU A 49 -13.65 3.83 -0.52
CA GLU A 49 -13.73 5.11 -1.22
C GLU A 49 -13.36 4.93 -2.69
N GLU A 50 -14.17 5.46 -3.60
CA GLU A 50 -13.93 5.36 -5.05
C GLU A 50 -13.02 6.49 -5.60
N CYS A 51 -12.72 7.52 -4.80
CA CYS A 51 -11.96 8.70 -5.24
C CYS A 51 -10.85 9.09 -4.25
N LEU A 52 -10.23 8.11 -3.61
CA LEU A 52 -9.16 8.39 -2.65
C LEU A 52 -7.90 8.91 -3.38
N ASN A 53 -7.32 9.99 -2.86
CA ASN A 53 -5.99 10.42 -3.29
C ASN A 53 -4.92 9.57 -2.58
N ILE A 54 -4.14 8.82 -3.34
CA ILE A 54 -3.12 7.90 -2.82
C ILE A 54 -1.81 8.67 -2.54
N ASN A 55 -1.52 8.93 -1.28
CA ASN A 55 -0.37 9.75 -0.85
C ASN A 55 0.84 8.90 -0.48
N TYR A 56 0.65 7.65 -0.06
CA TYR A 56 1.75 6.79 0.35
C TYR A 56 2.84 6.59 -0.71
N THR A 57 2.49 6.74 -1.99
CA THR A 57 3.41 6.57 -3.12
C THR A 57 4.65 7.47 -3.02
N ARG A 58 4.49 8.71 -2.52
CA ARG A 58 5.62 9.64 -2.35
C ARG A 58 6.61 9.13 -1.31
N PHE A 59 6.13 8.60 -0.18
CA PHE A 59 7.00 8.06 0.85
C PHE A 59 7.85 6.90 0.34
N ILE A 60 7.25 6.02 -0.44
CA ILE A 60 7.97 4.87 -1.01
C ILE A 60 9.07 5.36 -1.95
N ILE A 61 8.75 6.28 -2.87
CA ILE A 61 9.72 6.80 -3.85
C ILE A 61 10.87 7.56 -3.15
N ASP A 62 10.54 8.34 -2.13
CA ASP A 62 11.51 9.23 -1.48
C ASP A 62 12.39 8.51 -0.44
N SER A 63 11.89 7.45 0.20
CA SER A 63 12.56 6.86 1.38
C SER A 63 12.77 5.36 1.38
N TRP A 64 12.29 4.62 0.37
CA TRP A 64 12.50 3.17 0.28
C TRP A 64 13.54 2.83 -0.79
N ASP A 65 14.17 1.66 -0.65
CA ASP A 65 15.07 1.15 -1.67
C ASP A 65 14.28 0.84 -2.95
N TYR A 66 14.85 1.16 -4.11
CA TYR A 66 14.21 0.93 -5.41
C TYR A 66 13.92 -0.57 -5.67
N SER A 67 14.72 -1.46 -5.08
CA SER A 67 14.56 -2.91 -5.18
C SER A 67 13.61 -3.50 -4.13
N ASP A 68 13.00 -2.66 -3.29
CA ASP A 68 12.10 -3.11 -2.24
C ASP A 68 10.83 -3.75 -2.82
N SER A 69 10.65 -5.05 -2.59
CA SER A 69 9.54 -5.80 -3.18
C SER A 69 8.17 -5.29 -2.71
N LEU A 70 8.04 -4.95 -1.43
CA LEU A 70 6.79 -4.41 -0.88
C LEU A 70 6.49 -3.02 -1.45
N GLY A 71 7.52 -2.19 -1.58
CA GLY A 71 7.43 -0.88 -2.23
C GLY A 71 6.95 -0.98 -3.67
N ILE A 72 7.51 -1.90 -4.45
CA ILE A 72 7.08 -2.16 -5.84
C ILE A 72 5.62 -2.62 -5.90
N GLU A 73 5.20 -3.56 -5.03
CA GLU A 73 3.81 -4.03 -5.00
C GLU A 73 2.82 -2.91 -4.64
N LEU A 74 3.16 -2.04 -3.68
CA LEU A 74 2.37 -0.87 -3.30
C LEU A 74 2.24 0.15 -4.44
N LEU A 75 3.32 0.41 -5.18
CA LEU A 75 3.29 1.30 -6.33
C LEU A 75 2.40 0.76 -7.46
N ASP A 76 2.51 -0.53 -7.79
CA ASP A 76 1.66 -1.15 -8.81
C ASP A 76 0.18 -1.21 -8.40
N LEU A 77 -0.10 -1.41 -7.11
CA LEU A 77 -1.45 -1.31 -6.56
C LEU A 77 -2.03 0.10 -6.76
N ALA A 78 -1.25 1.14 -6.44
CA ALA A 78 -1.67 2.53 -6.61
C ALA A 78 -1.99 2.87 -8.07
N GLU A 79 -1.18 2.38 -9.02
CA GLU A 79 -1.46 2.53 -10.45
C GLU A 79 -2.74 1.80 -10.87
N SER A 80 -2.92 0.57 -10.40
CA SER A 80 -4.10 -0.23 -10.69
C SER A 80 -5.38 0.43 -10.18
N TYR A 81 -5.36 0.94 -8.95
CA TYR A 81 -6.47 1.71 -8.38
C TYR A 81 -6.77 2.97 -9.19
N LYS A 82 -5.75 3.76 -9.55
CA LYS A 82 -5.92 4.95 -10.40
C LYS A 82 -6.56 4.63 -11.75
N LYS A 83 -6.21 3.51 -12.38
CA LYS A 83 -6.80 3.07 -13.66
C LYS A 83 -8.28 2.74 -13.51
N ILE A 84 -8.68 2.12 -12.40
CA ILE A 84 -10.08 1.79 -12.10
C ILE A 84 -10.91 3.06 -11.83
N VAL A 85 -10.35 4.02 -11.07
CA VAL A 85 -11.03 5.28 -10.76
C VAL A 85 -11.15 6.20 -11.98
N LYS A 86 -10.10 6.31 -12.81
CA LYS A 86 -10.12 7.14 -14.04
C LYS A 86 -10.88 6.52 -15.21
N GLY A 87 -11.10 5.21 -15.18
CA GLY A 87 -11.82 4.46 -16.23
C GLY A 87 -13.33 4.35 -16.00
N LYS A 88 -13.84 4.93 -14.91
CA LYS A 88 -15.27 5.16 -14.64
C LYS A 88 -15.67 6.55 -15.11
#